data_AF-A0A520BJ49-F1
#
_entry.id   AF-A0A520BJ49-F1
#
_cell.length_a   1.000
_cell.length_b   1.000
_cell.length_c   1.000
_cell.angle_alpha   90.00
_cell.angle_beta   90.00
_cell.angle_gamma   90.00
#
_symmetry.space_group_name_H-M   'P 1'
#
loop_
_entity.id
_entity.type
_entity.pdbx_description
1 polymer ?
#
loop_
_entity_poly.entity_id
_entity_poly.type
_entity_poly.pdbx_seq_one_letter_code
_entity_poly.pdbx_strand_id
1 'polypeptide(L)'
;SMEIYVAYKDYIWMMAMVEECLEKVAIATNGSAVVKVGENDINFEGPYEKLTMYESIQKFTGIDVSAMNEEQLLQTCKDLGIETDSTMGRGKLVDEIFSDKVEANLIQPTFITDYPIEMTPLAKKHRSAEGLVERFEIFVNGKEIGNAYSELNDPIDQKERFEDQLTLADRGDAEAMAMDDDFVRALEYGMPPTSGLGFGIDRIVMLMTNQSTIQEVLFFPQMRPEKKKIELTAEETELFSLIKEGESQLLADVKAKLTDWSNKKWDTTLKALTAKNILKVTKSDDGLFLSHK
;
A
#
# COMPACT_ATOMS: atom_id res chain seq x y z
N SER A 1 14.39 -1.39 -3.67
CA SER A 1 14.08 -2.63 -4.40
C SER A 1 15.26 -3.01 -5.28
N MET A 2 15.29 -4.24 -5.79
CA MET A 2 16.13 -4.68 -6.91
C MET A 2 15.21 -5.08 -8.04
N GLU A 3 15.51 -4.65 -9.26
CA GLU A 3 14.77 -5.04 -10.46
C GLU A 3 15.69 -5.68 -11.48
N ILE A 4 15.20 -6.69 -12.18
CA ILE A 4 15.89 -7.33 -13.28
C ILE A 4 14.92 -7.57 -14.43
N TYR A 5 15.45 -7.55 -15.65
CA TYR A 5 14.73 -7.86 -16.88
C TYR A 5 15.58 -8.78 -17.73
N VAL A 6 15.00 -9.92 -18.14
CA VAL A 6 15.72 -10.96 -18.88
C VAL A 6 15.01 -11.25 -20.20
N ALA A 7 15.65 -10.87 -21.30
CA ALA A 7 15.15 -11.16 -22.63
C ALA A 7 15.10 -12.66 -22.92
N TYR A 8 14.12 -13.05 -23.73
CA TYR A 8 13.79 -14.40 -24.17
C TYR A 8 13.40 -15.37 -23.05
N LYS A 9 12.94 -14.85 -21.91
CA LYS A 9 12.44 -15.61 -20.75
C LYS A 9 11.01 -15.22 -20.40
N ASP A 10 10.34 -16.11 -19.67
CA ASP A 10 8.98 -15.93 -19.17
C ASP A 10 8.95 -16.06 -17.64
N TYR A 11 7.77 -15.80 -17.05
CA TYR A 11 7.58 -15.87 -15.60
C TYR A 11 7.87 -17.27 -15.00
N ILE A 12 7.75 -18.36 -15.78
CA ILE A 12 8.08 -19.72 -15.32
C ILE A 12 9.59 -19.85 -15.11
N TRP A 13 10.37 -19.37 -16.08
CA TRP A 13 11.83 -19.32 -15.92
C TRP A 13 12.21 -18.43 -14.73
N MET A 14 11.52 -17.30 -14.56
CA MET A 14 11.78 -16.38 -13.46
C MET A 14 11.49 -17.01 -12.09
N MET A 15 10.43 -17.82 -11.94
CA MET A 15 10.18 -18.59 -10.70
C MET A 15 11.36 -19.51 -10.36
N ALA A 16 11.88 -20.27 -11.33
CA ALA A 16 13.02 -21.16 -11.11
C ALA A 16 14.30 -20.39 -10.73
N MET A 17 14.51 -19.21 -11.32
CA MET A 17 15.64 -18.35 -10.98
C MET A 17 15.50 -17.80 -9.54
N VAL A 18 14.29 -17.38 -9.14
CA VAL A 18 13.99 -16.91 -7.78
C VAL A 18 14.24 -18.00 -6.73
N GLU A 19 13.80 -19.23 -6.98
CA GLU A 19 14.07 -20.39 -6.11
C GLU A 19 15.58 -20.56 -5.89
N GLU A 20 16.36 -20.66 -6.98
CA GLU A 20 17.81 -20.83 -6.91
C GLU A 20 18.52 -19.65 -6.22
N CYS A 21 18.05 -18.43 -6.49
CA CYS A 21 18.63 -17.21 -5.93
C CYS A 21 18.42 -17.14 -4.41
N LEU A 22 17.19 -17.33 -3.94
CA LEU A 22 16.86 -17.22 -2.52
C LEU A 22 17.50 -18.33 -1.69
N GLU A 23 17.57 -19.56 -2.20
CA GLU A 23 18.30 -20.66 -1.55
C GLU A 23 19.78 -20.29 -1.35
N LYS A 24 20.44 -19.80 -2.40
CA LYS A 24 21.84 -19.38 -2.35
C LYS A 24 22.07 -18.23 -1.38
N VAL A 25 21.16 -17.24 -1.34
CA VAL A 25 21.24 -16.13 -0.39
C VAL A 25 21.13 -16.65 1.03
N ALA A 26 20.12 -17.49 1.34
CA ALA A 26 19.93 -18.06 2.67
C ALA A 26 21.16 -18.84 3.14
N ILE A 27 21.73 -19.71 2.29
CA ILE A 27 22.95 -20.46 2.61
C ILE A 27 24.13 -19.51 2.82
N ALA A 28 24.30 -18.51 1.96
CA ALA A 28 25.41 -17.57 2.06
C ALA A 28 25.36 -16.70 3.32
N THR A 29 24.17 -16.33 3.80
CA THR A 29 24.01 -15.44 4.96
C THR A 29 23.86 -16.18 6.28
N ASN A 30 23.24 -17.37 6.28
CA ASN A 30 22.86 -18.11 7.48
C ASN A 30 23.54 -19.48 7.60
N GLY A 31 24.28 -19.92 6.57
CA GLY A 31 24.93 -21.23 6.52
C GLY A 31 23.98 -22.42 6.28
N SER A 32 22.69 -22.14 6.03
CA SER A 32 21.60 -23.10 5.87
C SER A 32 20.52 -22.48 4.98
N ALA A 33 19.84 -23.30 4.18
CA ALA A 33 18.67 -22.85 3.43
C ALA A 33 17.41 -22.73 4.32
N VAL A 34 17.44 -23.30 5.52
CA VAL A 34 16.41 -23.12 6.55
C VAL A 34 16.77 -21.95 7.45
N VAL A 35 15.89 -20.94 7.52
CA VAL A 35 16.06 -19.70 8.28
C VAL A 35 14.92 -19.55 9.30
N LYS A 36 15.25 -19.13 10.52
CA LYS A 36 14.26 -18.81 11.55
C LYS A 36 13.62 -17.44 11.30
N VAL A 37 12.30 -17.38 11.20
CA VAL A 37 11.53 -16.13 11.06
C VAL A 37 10.36 -16.13 12.05
N GLY A 38 10.49 -15.33 13.10
CA GLY A 38 9.60 -15.38 14.27
C GLY A 38 9.62 -16.78 14.87
N GLU A 39 8.45 -17.41 14.96
CA GLU A 39 8.29 -18.78 15.45
C GLU A 39 8.49 -19.84 14.36
N ASN A 40 8.53 -19.47 13.09
CA ASN A 40 8.53 -20.40 11.95
C ASN A 40 9.95 -20.69 11.47
N ASP A 41 10.19 -21.94 11.08
CA ASP A 41 11.39 -22.34 10.34
C ASP A 41 11.03 -22.37 8.85
N ILE A 42 11.64 -21.49 8.07
CA ILE A 42 11.33 -21.29 6.64
C ILE A 42 12.41 -21.94 5.80
N ASN A 43 12.03 -22.87 4.92
CA ASN A 43 12.94 -23.50 3.99
C ASN A 43 12.93 -22.76 2.64
N PHE A 44 14.07 -22.23 2.24
CA PHE A 44 14.26 -21.58 0.94
C PHE A 44 14.74 -22.55 -0.15
N GLU A 45 14.86 -23.85 0.12
CA GLU A 45 15.06 -24.85 -0.95
C GLU A 45 13.79 -24.99 -1.79
N GLY A 46 13.95 -24.92 -3.12
CA GLY A 46 12.88 -25.20 -4.06
C GLY A 46 12.54 -26.69 -4.19
N PRO A 47 11.44 -27.04 -4.86
CA PRO A 47 10.47 -26.14 -5.49
C PRO A 47 9.44 -25.58 -4.49
N TYR A 48 9.03 -24.34 -4.70
CA TYR A 48 8.00 -23.68 -3.90
C TYR A 48 6.59 -24.11 -4.29
N GLU A 49 5.63 -24.00 -3.36
CA GLU A 49 4.21 -24.20 -3.70
C GLU A 49 3.77 -23.14 -4.71
N LYS A 50 2.94 -23.54 -5.67
CA LYS A 50 2.35 -22.66 -6.68
C LYS A 50 0.84 -22.76 -6.58
N LEU A 51 0.18 -21.63 -6.37
CA LEU A 51 -1.27 -21.52 -6.36
C LEU A 51 -1.65 -20.36 -7.27
N THR A 52 -2.65 -20.52 -8.12
CA THR A 52 -3.22 -19.35 -8.79
C THR A 52 -3.92 -18.45 -7.76
N MET A 53 -4.11 -17.18 -8.09
CA MET A 53 -4.87 -16.23 -7.28
C MET A 53 -6.22 -16.83 -6.84
N TYR A 54 -6.99 -17.36 -7.78
CA TYR A 54 -8.31 -17.95 -7.47
C TYR A 54 -8.23 -19.28 -6.71
N GLU A 55 -7.28 -20.17 -7.04
CA GLU A 55 -7.10 -21.41 -6.27
C GLU A 55 -6.72 -21.13 -4.82
N SER A 56 -5.90 -20.10 -4.58
CA SER A 56 -5.50 -19.72 -3.23
C SER A 56 -6.72 -19.25 -2.41
N ILE A 57 -7.55 -18.38 -2.98
CA ILE A 57 -8.80 -17.94 -2.34
C ILE A 57 -9.71 -19.13 -2.08
N GLN A 58 -9.91 -20.01 -3.06
CA GLN A 58 -10.75 -21.19 -2.91
C GLN A 58 -10.21 -22.13 -1.82
N LYS A 59 -8.90 -22.32 -1.73
CA LYS A 59 -8.23 -23.17 -0.73
C LYS A 59 -8.48 -22.69 0.70
N PHE A 60 -8.42 -21.38 0.95
CA PHE A 60 -8.52 -20.82 2.30
C PHE A 60 -9.91 -20.34 2.70
N THR A 61 -10.80 -20.08 1.75
CA THR A 61 -12.18 -19.62 2.02
C THR A 61 -13.25 -20.67 1.68
N GLY A 62 -12.93 -21.64 0.81
CA GLY A 62 -13.92 -22.55 0.22
C GLY A 62 -14.78 -21.93 -0.88
N ILE A 63 -14.53 -20.67 -1.26
CA ILE A 63 -15.33 -19.91 -2.22
C ILE A 63 -14.56 -19.78 -3.54
N ASP A 64 -15.18 -20.18 -4.65
CA ASP A 64 -14.64 -19.94 -5.99
C ASP A 64 -15.13 -18.59 -6.51
N VAL A 65 -14.21 -17.62 -6.59
CA VAL A 65 -14.48 -16.25 -7.04
C VAL A 65 -14.15 -16.02 -8.51
N SER A 66 -13.63 -17.03 -9.22
CA SER A 66 -13.07 -16.88 -10.58
C SER A 66 -14.09 -16.35 -11.60
N ALA A 67 -15.34 -16.80 -11.51
CA ALA A 67 -16.43 -16.41 -12.39
C ALA A 67 -17.37 -15.33 -11.81
N MET A 68 -17.06 -14.80 -10.62
CA MET A 68 -17.91 -13.81 -9.97
C MET A 68 -17.81 -12.43 -10.65
N ASN A 69 -18.96 -11.76 -10.75
CA ASN A 69 -19.03 -10.35 -11.11
C ASN A 69 -18.81 -9.44 -9.89
N GLU A 70 -18.73 -8.13 -10.10
CA GLU A 70 -18.47 -7.14 -9.04
C GLU A 70 -19.51 -7.18 -7.91
N GLU A 71 -20.80 -7.33 -8.23
CA GLU A 71 -21.86 -7.40 -7.23
C GLU A 71 -21.74 -8.65 -6.33
N GLN A 72 -21.39 -9.79 -6.93
CA GLN A 72 -21.14 -11.04 -6.21
C GLN A 72 -19.89 -10.96 -5.33
N LEU A 73 -18.83 -10.32 -5.82
CA LEU A 73 -17.61 -10.10 -5.03
C LEU A 73 -17.87 -9.15 -3.86
N LEU A 74 -18.61 -8.06 -4.05
CA LEU A 74 -19.01 -7.16 -2.97
C LEU A 74 -19.81 -7.89 -1.89
N GLN A 75 -20.72 -8.78 -2.28
CA GLN A 75 -21.45 -9.60 -1.33
C GLN A 75 -20.51 -10.58 -0.61
N THR A 76 -19.58 -11.20 -1.33
CA THR A 76 -18.57 -12.10 -0.74
C THR A 76 -17.69 -11.39 0.28
N CYS A 77 -17.22 -10.17 -0.02
CA CYS A 77 -16.46 -9.35 0.94
C CYS A 77 -17.28 -9.07 2.20
N LYS A 78 -18.56 -8.69 2.06
CA LYS A 78 -19.46 -8.46 3.19
C LYS A 78 -19.64 -9.71 4.06
N ASP A 79 -19.86 -10.86 3.43
CA ASP A 79 -20.04 -12.14 4.13
C ASP A 79 -18.76 -12.57 4.88
N LEU A 80 -17.59 -12.18 4.35
CA LEU A 80 -16.28 -12.43 4.93
C LEU A 80 -15.82 -11.35 5.93
N GLY A 81 -16.59 -10.26 6.10
CA GLY A 81 -16.28 -9.15 7.01
C GLY A 81 -15.17 -8.22 6.52
N ILE A 82 -14.96 -8.14 5.20
CA ILE A 82 -13.94 -7.31 4.55
C ILE A 82 -14.54 -5.95 4.21
N GLU A 83 -13.85 -4.87 4.58
CA GLU A 83 -14.27 -3.51 4.26
C GLU A 83 -14.05 -3.22 2.77
N THR A 84 -15.05 -2.62 2.12
CA THR A 84 -15.00 -2.26 0.69
C THR A 84 -15.55 -0.87 0.47
N ASP A 85 -15.09 -0.18 -0.56
CA ASP A 85 -15.68 1.09 -1.01
C ASP A 85 -16.24 1.00 -2.44
N SER A 86 -17.01 2.02 -2.85
CA SER A 86 -17.69 2.05 -4.15
C SER A 86 -16.78 2.33 -5.36
N THR A 87 -15.51 2.62 -5.13
CA THR A 87 -14.50 2.85 -6.17
C THR A 87 -13.76 1.56 -6.53
N MET A 88 -13.83 0.54 -5.68
CA MET A 88 -13.21 -0.77 -5.91
C MET A 88 -13.88 -1.53 -7.06
N GLY A 89 -13.15 -1.70 -8.16
CA GLY A 89 -13.54 -2.61 -9.24
C GLY A 89 -13.29 -4.08 -8.90
N ARG A 90 -13.72 -4.98 -9.79
CA ARG A 90 -13.57 -6.45 -9.67
C ARG A 90 -12.17 -6.90 -9.20
N GLY A 91 -11.11 -6.41 -9.84
CA GLY A 91 -9.73 -6.78 -9.49
C GLY A 91 -9.37 -6.43 -8.05
N LYS A 92 -9.72 -5.23 -7.60
CA LYS A 92 -9.45 -4.79 -6.23
C LYS A 92 -10.23 -5.59 -5.21
N LEU A 93 -11.47 -5.98 -5.51
CA LEU A 93 -12.25 -6.85 -4.61
C LEU A 93 -11.62 -8.25 -4.46
N VAL A 94 -11.08 -8.81 -5.54
CA VAL A 94 -10.33 -10.08 -5.48
C VAL A 94 -9.06 -9.91 -4.63
N ASP A 95 -8.34 -8.81 -4.81
CA ASP A 95 -7.15 -8.43 -4.02
C ASP A 95 -7.44 -8.35 -2.52
N GLU A 96 -8.53 -7.67 -2.12
CA GLU A 96 -8.94 -7.56 -0.71
C GLU A 96 -9.30 -8.91 -0.10
N ILE A 97 -10.00 -9.79 -0.84
CA ILE A 97 -10.30 -11.16 -0.39
C ILE A 97 -9.01 -11.95 -0.19
N PHE A 98 -8.08 -11.85 -1.14
CA PHE A 98 -6.78 -12.50 -1.04
C PHE A 98 -5.98 -11.97 0.16
N SER A 99 -5.88 -10.66 0.32
CA SER A 99 -5.06 -10.04 1.36
C SER A 99 -5.55 -10.41 2.77
N ASP A 100 -6.87 -10.35 2.99
CA ASP A 100 -7.45 -10.66 4.30
C ASP A 100 -7.48 -12.16 4.62
N LYS A 101 -7.77 -13.02 3.64
CA LYS A 101 -8.03 -14.45 3.88
C LYS A 101 -6.90 -15.39 3.52
N VAL A 102 -5.97 -14.99 2.66
CA VAL A 102 -4.93 -15.88 2.12
C VAL A 102 -3.56 -15.54 2.68
N GLU A 103 -3.09 -14.29 2.56
CA GLU A 103 -1.68 -13.91 2.80
C GLU A 103 -1.10 -14.50 4.09
N ALA A 104 -1.76 -14.29 5.23
CA ALA A 104 -1.27 -14.71 6.54
C ALA A 104 -1.02 -16.23 6.67
N ASN A 105 -1.61 -17.04 5.80
CA ASN A 105 -1.45 -18.49 5.79
C ASN A 105 -0.24 -18.97 4.96
N LEU A 106 0.35 -18.09 4.15
CA LEU A 106 1.47 -18.42 3.25
C LEU A 106 2.80 -18.39 4.02
N ILE A 107 3.03 -19.40 4.85
CA ILE A 107 4.20 -19.45 5.75
C ILE A 107 5.49 -19.82 5.00
N GLN A 108 5.50 -20.93 4.28
CA GLN A 108 6.62 -21.32 3.41
C GLN A 108 6.60 -20.49 2.13
N PRO A 109 7.75 -20.36 1.42
CA PRO A 109 7.79 -19.66 0.15
C PRO A 109 6.76 -20.24 -0.81
N THR A 110 5.87 -19.38 -1.28
CA THR A 110 4.74 -19.74 -2.13
C THR A 110 4.61 -18.72 -3.24
N PHE A 111 4.53 -19.19 -4.48
CA PHE A 111 4.17 -18.37 -5.62
C PHE A 111 2.65 -18.30 -5.74
N ILE A 112 2.11 -17.08 -5.70
CA ILE A 112 0.75 -16.82 -6.14
C ILE A 112 0.84 -16.40 -7.60
N THR A 113 0.13 -17.10 -8.49
CA THR A 113 0.28 -16.94 -9.95
C THR A 113 -1.03 -16.52 -10.62
N ASP A 114 -0.93 -16.12 -11.89
CA ASP A 114 -2.04 -15.98 -12.83
C ASP A 114 -3.11 -14.99 -12.33
N TYR A 115 -2.70 -13.75 -12.15
CA TYR A 115 -3.54 -12.66 -11.64
C TYR A 115 -4.60 -12.24 -12.68
N PRO A 116 -5.74 -11.68 -12.24
CA PRO A 116 -6.70 -11.02 -13.12
C PRO A 116 -6.02 -9.91 -13.95
N ILE A 117 -6.35 -9.83 -15.24
CA ILE A 117 -5.77 -8.86 -16.17
C ILE A 117 -5.97 -7.41 -15.73
N GLU A 118 -7.13 -7.11 -15.14
CA GLU A 118 -7.53 -5.81 -14.62
C GLU A 118 -6.66 -5.31 -13.46
N MET A 119 -5.92 -6.20 -12.78
CA MET A 119 -4.99 -5.84 -11.70
C MET A 119 -3.56 -5.58 -12.20
N THR A 120 -3.25 -5.88 -13.46
CA THR A 120 -1.85 -5.93 -13.91
C THR A 120 -1.67 -5.31 -15.30
N PRO A 121 -1.54 -3.98 -15.39
CA PRO A 121 -1.50 -3.26 -16.67
C PRO A 121 -0.23 -3.52 -17.51
N LEU A 122 0.84 -4.03 -16.89
CA LEU A 122 2.15 -4.25 -17.54
C LEU A 122 2.46 -5.72 -17.84
N ALA A 123 1.62 -6.66 -17.38
CA ALA A 123 1.86 -8.08 -17.59
C ALA A 123 1.16 -8.60 -18.85
N LYS A 124 1.85 -9.51 -19.54
CA LYS A 124 1.33 -10.16 -20.73
C LYS A 124 0.14 -11.05 -20.39
N LYS A 125 -0.87 -11.06 -21.28
CA LYS A 125 -2.04 -11.95 -21.18
C LYS A 125 -1.56 -13.41 -21.08
N HIS A 126 -2.23 -14.19 -20.25
CA HIS A 126 -1.91 -15.59 -20.06
C HIS A 126 -2.08 -16.37 -21.36
N ARG A 127 -1.11 -17.21 -21.73
CA ARG A 127 -1.08 -17.92 -23.02
C ARG A 127 -2.26 -18.85 -23.26
N SER A 128 -2.93 -19.30 -22.21
CA SER A 128 -4.01 -20.31 -22.29
C SER A 128 -5.21 -20.07 -21.35
N ALA A 129 -5.22 -18.97 -20.58
CA ALA A 129 -6.27 -18.69 -19.60
C ALA A 129 -6.81 -17.28 -19.83
N GLU A 130 -8.01 -17.20 -20.39
CA GLU A 130 -8.63 -15.92 -20.73
C GLU A 130 -8.91 -15.11 -19.47
N GLY A 131 -8.69 -13.79 -19.54
CA GLY A 131 -8.88 -12.87 -18.41
C GLY A 131 -7.76 -12.87 -17.36
N LEU A 132 -6.73 -13.72 -17.52
CA LEU A 132 -5.56 -13.77 -16.63
C LEU A 132 -4.29 -13.25 -17.32
N VAL A 133 -3.26 -12.97 -16.52
CA VAL A 133 -1.91 -12.58 -16.98
C VAL A 133 -0.84 -13.52 -16.45
N GLU A 134 0.29 -13.62 -17.16
CA GLU A 134 1.47 -14.37 -16.69
C GLU A 134 2.25 -13.57 -15.65
N ARG A 135 1.71 -13.50 -14.43
CA ARG A 135 2.30 -12.83 -13.27
C ARG A 135 2.44 -13.81 -12.12
N PHE A 136 3.45 -13.60 -11.30
CA PHE A 136 3.47 -14.15 -9.95
C PHE A 136 3.94 -13.12 -8.92
N GLU A 137 3.49 -13.31 -7.69
CA GLU A 137 4.12 -12.74 -6.51
C GLU A 137 4.63 -13.89 -5.64
N ILE A 138 5.73 -13.63 -4.92
CA ILE A 138 6.27 -14.58 -3.95
C ILE A 138 5.95 -14.11 -2.54
N PHE A 139 5.29 -14.97 -1.78
CA PHE A 139 4.96 -14.75 -0.38
C PHE A 139 5.80 -15.65 0.52
N VAL A 140 6.29 -15.10 1.61
CA VAL A 140 7.03 -15.82 2.66
C VAL A 140 6.57 -15.28 4.01
N ASN A 141 6.20 -16.17 4.93
CA ASN A 141 5.70 -15.81 6.26
C ASN A 141 4.55 -14.78 6.24
N GLY A 142 3.65 -14.92 5.27
CA GLY A 142 2.52 -14.03 5.05
C GLY A 142 2.87 -12.60 4.67
N LYS A 143 4.03 -12.42 3.99
CA LYS A 143 4.43 -11.16 3.38
C LYS A 143 4.92 -11.41 1.97
N GLU A 144 4.43 -10.60 1.04
CA GLU A 144 4.98 -10.49 -0.31
C GLU A 144 6.45 -10.05 -0.22
N ILE A 145 7.36 -10.66 -0.98
CA ILE A 145 8.77 -10.25 -1.04
C ILE A 145 9.24 -9.90 -2.46
N GLY A 146 8.40 -10.16 -3.45
CA GLY A 146 8.67 -9.82 -4.83
C GLY A 146 7.49 -10.10 -5.74
N ASN A 147 7.55 -9.45 -6.90
CA ASN A 147 6.55 -9.49 -7.96
C ASN A 147 7.29 -9.65 -9.29
N ALA A 148 6.75 -10.46 -10.19
CA ALA A 148 7.35 -10.75 -11.49
C ALA A 148 6.30 -11.12 -12.52
N TYR A 149 6.60 -10.90 -13.79
CA TYR A 149 5.70 -11.26 -14.87
C TYR A 149 6.46 -11.48 -16.18
N SER A 150 5.78 -12.14 -17.12
CA SER A 150 6.13 -12.03 -18.54
C SER A 150 5.72 -10.63 -18.98
N GLU A 151 6.67 -9.83 -19.45
CA GLU A 151 6.48 -8.42 -19.80
C GLU A 151 5.51 -8.26 -20.97
N LEU A 152 4.60 -7.29 -20.85
CA LEU A 152 3.76 -6.87 -21.97
C LEU A 152 4.61 -6.11 -22.99
N ASN A 153 4.86 -6.76 -24.12
CA ASN A 153 5.70 -6.23 -25.18
C ASN A 153 4.93 -5.85 -26.46
N ASP A 154 3.60 -5.91 -26.42
CA ASP A 154 2.73 -5.42 -27.49
C ASP A 154 2.37 -3.96 -27.22
N PRO A 155 2.86 -2.99 -28.04
CA PRO A 155 2.59 -1.57 -27.82
C PRO A 155 1.11 -1.21 -27.95
N ILE A 156 0.34 -1.97 -28.74
CA ILE A 156 -1.09 -1.69 -28.94
C ILE A 156 -1.86 -2.07 -27.67
N ASP A 157 -1.66 -3.30 -27.16
CA ASP A 157 -2.28 -3.75 -25.89
C ASP A 157 -1.80 -2.86 -24.73
N GLN A 158 -0.51 -2.50 -24.67
CA GLN A 158 0.01 -1.65 -23.60
C GLN A 158 -0.66 -0.27 -23.57
N LYS A 159 -0.88 0.33 -24.73
CA LYS A 159 -1.55 1.62 -24.84
C LYS A 159 -3.01 1.53 -24.39
N GLU A 160 -3.75 0.51 -24.85
CA GLU A 160 -5.12 0.25 -24.41
C GLU A 160 -5.19 0.11 -22.88
N ARG A 161 -4.25 -0.60 -22.27
CA ARG A 161 -4.20 -0.75 -20.79
C ARG A 161 -3.96 0.57 -20.07
N PHE A 162 -3.13 1.46 -20.61
CA PHE A 162 -2.96 2.80 -20.03
C PHE A 162 -4.22 3.66 -20.17
N GLU A 163 -4.96 3.55 -21.28
CA GLU A 163 -6.25 4.23 -21.44
C GLU A 163 -7.29 3.72 -20.42
N ASP A 164 -7.31 2.41 -20.14
CA ASP A 164 -8.15 1.83 -19.09
C ASP A 164 -7.75 2.32 -17.68
N GLN A 165 -6.44 2.43 -17.40
CA GLN A 165 -5.93 2.96 -16.13
C GLN A 165 -6.33 4.43 -15.92
N LEU A 166 -6.34 5.26 -16.98
CA LEU A 166 -6.87 6.63 -16.89
C LEU A 166 -8.35 6.65 -16.49
N THR A 167 -9.14 5.69 -16.99
CA THR A 167 -10.55 5.55 -16.62
C THR A 167 -10.72 5.17 -15.15
N LEU A 168 -9.81 4.37 -14.59
CA LEU A 168 -9.78 4.04 -13.15
C LEU A 168 -9.34 5.24 -12.32
N ALA A 169 -8.34 6.00 -12.77
CA ALA A 169 -7.92 7.24 -12.13
C ALA A 169 -9.08 8.25 -12.02
N ASP A 170 -9.88 8.39 -13.08
CA ASP A 170 -11.09 9.23 -13.08
C ASP A 170 -12.15 8.77 -12.06
N ARG A 171 -12.14 7.50 -11.66
CA ARG A 171 -12.99 6.94 -10.59
C ARG A 171 -12.43 7.17 -9.19
N GLY A 172 -11.26 7.80 -9.08
CA GLY A 172 -10.61 8.11 -7.81
C GLY A 172 -9.57 7.09 -7.35
N ASP A 173 -9.18 6.15 -8.21
CA ASP A 173 -8.08 5.24 -7.92
C ASP A 173 -6.75 5.99 -7.94
N ALA A 174 -6.15 6.16 -6.76
CA ALA A 174 -4.88 6.87 -6.59
C ALA A 174 -3.65 6.05 -7.03
N GLU A 175 -3.82 4.73 -7.25
CA GLU A 175 -2.75 3.81 -7.66
C GLU A 175 -2.71 3.59 -9.18
N ALA A 176 -3.70 4.11 -9.91
CA ALA A 176 -3.79 3.97 -11.36
C ALA A 176 -2.58 4.59 -12.09
N MET A 177 -2.08 3.89 -13.09
CA MET A 177 -0.92 4.34 -13.88
C MET A 177 -1.27 5.49 -14.83
N ALA A 178 -0.35 6.44 -14.96
CA ALA A 178 -0.45 7.52 -15.95
C ALA A 178 0.00 7.03 -17.33
N MET A 179 -0.55 7.63 -18.39
CA MET A 179 -0.09 7.40 -19.76
C MET A 179 1.36 7.85 -19.93
N ASP A 180 2.21 6.97 -20.48
CA ASP A 180 3.58 7.26 -20.90
C ASP A 180 3.76 6.97 -22.40
N ASP A 181 3.55 8.01 -23.21
CA ASP A 181 3.67 7.92 -24.67
C ASP A 181 5.11 7.60 -25.12
N ASP A 182 6.14 7.92 -24.33
CA ASP A 182 7.54 7.64 -24.68
C ASP A 182 7.87 6.16 -24.44
N PHE A 183 7.36 5.59 -23.33
CA PHE A 183 7.44 4.15 -23.08
C PHE A 183 6.71 3.34 -24.15
N VAL A 184 5.48 3.72 -24.52
CA VAL A 184 4.74 3.06 -25.61
C VAL A 184 5.53 3.15 -26.93
N ARG A 185 6.07 4.32 -27.26
CA ARG A 185 6.92 4.49 -28.44
C ARG A 185 8.16 3.60 -28.40
N ALA A 186 8.78 3.39 -27.24
CA ALA A 186 9.91 2.47 -27.12
C ALA A 186 9.50 1.02 -27.44
N LEU A 187 8.32 0.58 -27.01
CA LEU A 187 7.76 -0.73 -27.36
C LEU A 187 7.49 -0.87 -28.87
N GLU A 188 7.10 0.20 -29.56
CA GLU A 188 6.89 0.21 -31.02
C GLU A 188 8.17 -0.08 -31.82
N TYR A 189 9.35 0.22 -31.28
CA TYR A 189 10.63 -0.18 -31.89
C TYR A 189 10.90 -1.69 -31.77
N GLY A 190 10.19 -2.38 -30.87
CA GLY A 190 10.24 -3.82 -30.69
C GLY A 190 11.03 -4.25 -29.45
N MET A 191 10.31 -4.54 -28.37
CA MET A 191 10.86 -5.23 -27.20
C MET A 191 10.73 -6.75 -27.40
N PRO A 192 11.82 -7.55 -27.26
CA PRO A 192 11.71 -9.01 -27.32
C PRO A 192 10.85 -9.55 -26.17
N PRO A 193 10.33 -10.80 -26.27
CA PRO A 193 9.72 -11.45 -25.12
C PRO A 193 10.68 -11.38 -23.93
N THR A 194 10.21 -10.89 -22.79
CA THR A 194 11.05 -10.57 -21.63
C THR A 194 10.31 -10.98 -20.37
N SER A 195 11.03 -11.33 -19.32
CA SER A 195 10.46 -11.44 -17.98
C SER A 195 11.16 -10.47 -17.05
N GLY A 196 10.36 -9.72 -16.29
CA GLY A 196 10.82 -8.83 -15.24
C GLY A 196 10.54 -9.39 -13.85
N LEU A 197 11.35 -8.95 -12.90
CA LEU A 197 11.22 -9.26 -11.47
C LEU A 197 11.61 -8.03 -10.66
N GLY A 198 10.82 -7.72 -9.63
CA GLY A 198 11.15 -6.78 -8.57
C GLY A 198 11.21 -7.48 -7.21
N PHE A 199 12.27 -7.23 -6.44
CA PHE A 199 12.43 -7.68 -5.06
C PHE A 199 12.39 -6.52 -4.06
N GLY A 200 11.69 -6.74 -2.95
CA GLY A 200 11.83 -5.95 -1.74
C GLY A 200 13.06 -6.37 -0.94
N ILE A 201 14.23 -5.80 -1.26
CA ILE A 201 15.50 -6.12 -0.56
C ILE A 201 15.37 -5.97 0.96
N ASP A 202 14.70 -4.92 1.45
CA ASP A 202 14.50 -4.71 2.89
C ASP A 202 13.72 -5.87 3.53
N ARG A 203 12.65 -6.37 2.86
CA ARG A 203 11.88 -7.53 3.33
C ARG A 203 12.71 -8.81 3.32
N ILE A 204 13.55 -9.01 2.29
CA ILE A 204 14.47 -10.17 2.24
C ILE A 204 15.48 -10.09 3.40
N VAL A 205 16.07 -8.92 3.66
CA VAL A 205 16.98 -8.73 4.79
C VAL A 205 16.27 -8.99 6.11
N MET A 206 15.03 -8.52 6.28
CA MET A 206 14.22 -8.82 7.48
C MET A 206 14.06 -10.33 7.70
N LEU A 207 13.73 -11.08 6.65
CA LEU A 207 13.60 -12.53 6.73
C LEU A 207 14.93 -13.20 7.11
N MET A 208 16.02 -12.85 6.41
CA MET A 208 17.34 -13.47 6.64
C MET A 208 17.94 -13.14 8.02
N THR A 209 17.55 -12.01 8.60
CA THR A 209 18.04 -11.51 9.90
C THR A 209 17.04 -11.69 11.05
N ASN A 210 15.91 -12.36 10.80
CA ASN A 210 14.84 -12.59 11.76
C ASN A 210 14.33 -11.29 12.43
N GLN A 211 14.08 -10.25 11.64
CA GLN A 211 13.57 -8.97 12.13
C GLN A 211 12.09 -8.82 11.80
N SER A 212 11.29 -8.42 12.78
CA SER A 212 9.84 -8.25 12.63
C SER A 212 9.43 -6.87 12.10
N THR A 213 10.35 -5.91 12.05
CA THR A 213 10.07 -4.54 11.59
C THR A 213 11.17 -4.02 10.67
N ILE A 214 10.78 -3.30 9.62
CA ILE A 214 11.69 -2.72 8.62
C ILE A 214 12.67 -1.71 9.22
N GLN A 215 12.33 -1.12 10.37
CA GLN A 215 13.20 -0.17 11.05
C GLN A 215 14.49 -0.81 11.57
N GLU A 216 14.49 -2.11 11.86
CA GLU A 216 15.68 -2.83 12.34
C GLU A 216 16.68 -3.15 11.22
N VAL A 217 16.26 -3.04 9.95
CA VAL A 217 17.12 -3.31 8.78
C VAL A 217 17.55 -2.04 8.05
N LEU A 218 17.16 -0.87 8.57
CA LEU A 218 17.51 0.45 8.04
C LEU A 218 18.28 1.24 9.09
N PHE A 219 19.46 1.76 8.76
CA PHE A 219 20.24 2.56 9.72
C PHE A 219 19.55 3.85 10.15
N PHE A 220 18.78 4.46 9.24
CA PHE A 220 18.08 5.72 9.47
C PHE A 220 16.64 5.61 8.94
N PRO A 221 15.74 4.92 9.65
CA PRO A 221 14.36 4.78 9.21
C PRO A 221 13.65 6.15 9.27
N GLN A 222 12.65 6.33 8.41
CA GLN A 222 11.84 7.55 8.43
C GLN A 222 11.08 7.65 9.76
N MET A 223 11.43 8.65 10.57
CA MET A 223 10.75 8.95 11.82
C MET A 223 9.61 9.93 11.60
N ARG A 224 8.61 9.87 12.49
CA ARG A 224 7.58 10.92 12.55
C ARG A 224 8.27 12.24 12.90
N PRO A 225 7.97 13.36 12.21
CA PRO A 225 8.53 14.66 12.55
C PRO A 225 8.25 15.00 14.02
N GLU A 226 9.21 15.62 14.67
CA GLU A 226 8.99 16.16 16.01
C GLU A 226 7.88 17.19 15.98
N LYS A 227 6.86 17.01 16.81
CA LYS A 227 5.86 18.05 17.06
C LYS A 227 6.57 19.18 17.80
N LYS A 228 6.85 20.29 17.11
CA LYS A 228 7.34 21.51 17.77
C LYS A 228 6.32 21.88 18.85
N LYS A 229 6.70 21.80 20.12
CA LYS A 229 5.93 22.42 21.20
C LYS A 229 5.85 23.90 20.88
N ILE A 230 4.64 24.38 20.61
CA ILE A 230 4.44 25.81 20.43
C ILE A 230 4.57 26.43 21.83
N GLU A 231 5.69 27.09 22.09
CA GLU A 231 5.86 27.84 23.32
C GLU A 231 4.84 28.98 23.35
N LEU A 232 4.04 28.99 24.41
CA LEU A 232 3.08 30.03 24.70
C LEU A 232 3.71 31.04 25.66
N THR A 233 3.48 32.33 25.43
CA THR A 233 3.75 33.34 26.46
C THR A 233 2.81 33.14 27.66
N ALA A 234 3.07 33.83 28.76
CA ALA A 234 2.19 33.78 29.93
C ALA A 234 0.76 34.20 29.57
N GLU A 235 0.62 35.24 28.75
CA GLU A 235 -0.67 35.73 28.24
C GLU A 235 -1.36 34.71 27.34
N GLU A 236 -0.62 34.12 26.41
CA GLU A 236 -1.16 33.12 25.49
C GLU A 236 -1.62 31.86 26.26
N THR A 237 -0.88 31.46 27.29
CA THR A 237 -1.22 30.34 28.17
C THR A 237 -2.49 30.64 28.97
N GLU A 238 -2.60 31.85 29.52
CA GLU A 238 -3.77 32.32 30.27
C GLU A 238 -5.03 32.28 29.39
N LEU A 239 -4.99 32.87 28.19
CA LEU A 239 -6.12 32.85 27.25
C LEU A 239 -6.44 31.43 26.74
N PHE A 240 -5.42 30.63 26.43
CA PHE A 240 -5.59 29.24 26.02
C PHE A 240 -6.32 28.40 27.08
N SER A 241 -5.99 28.58 28.35
CA SER A 241 -6.57 27.82 29.47
C SER A 241 -8.04 28.13 29.77
N LEU A 242 -8.55 29.29 29.32
CA LEU A 242 -9.94 29.70 29.56
C LEU A 242 -10.94 29.00 28.65
N ILE A 243 -10.48 28.43 27.55
CA ILE A 243 -11.31 27.69 26.58
C ILE A 243 -11.14 26.21 26.92
N LYS A 244 -12.24 25.48 27.09
CA LYS A 244 -12.16 24.04 27.33
C LYS A 244 -11.97 23.29 26.01
N GLU A 245 -11.15 22.25 26.04
CA GLU A 245 -10.92 21.38 24.88
C GLU A 245 -12.25 20.75 24.43
N GLY A 246 -12.56 20.86 23.13
CA GLY A 246 -13.81 20.38 22.55
C GLY A 246 -15.04 21.29 22.73
N GLU A 247 -14.93 22.43 23.43
CA GLU A 247 -16.03 23.41 23.57
C GLU A 247 -15.83 24.66 22.70
N SER A 248 -16.94 25.24 22.26
CA SER A 248 -17.00 26.55 21.59
C SER A 248 -17.64 27.56 22.53
N GLN A 249 -16.92 28.61 22.90
CA GLN A 249 -17.37 29.62 23.88
C GLN A 249 -17.51 31.00 23.24
N LEU A 250 -18.47 31.80 23.71
CA LEU A 250 -18.66 33.15 23.19
C LEU A 250 -17.40 34.00 23.47
N LEU A 251 -16.90 34.66 22.44
CA LEU A 251 -15.69 35.49 22.53
C LEU A 251 -15.85 36.59 23.59
N ALA A 252 -17.04 37.20 23.68
CA ALA A 252 -17.33 38.23 24.67
C ALA A 252 -17.23 37.70 26.11
N ASP A 253 -17.66 36.47 26.37
CA ASP A 253 -17.62 35.85 27.69
C ASP A 253 -16.19 35.50 28.11
N VAL A 254 -15.39 34.99 27.17
CA VAL A 254 -13.97 34.72 27.41
C VAL A 254 -13.23 36.04 27.69
N LYS A 255 -13.53 37.09 26.91
CA LYS A 255 -12.94 38.42 27.11
C LYS A 255 -13.34 39.05 28.45
N ALA A 256 -14.58 38.85 28.90
CA ALA A 256 -15.06 39.36 30.18
C ALA A 256 -14.35 38.74 31.40
N LYS A 257 -13.81 37.51 31.27
CA LYS A 257 -13.02 36.85 32.32
C LYS A 257 -11.62 37.44 32.49
N LEU A 258 -11.11 38.17 31.49
CA LEU A 258 -9.78 38.80 31.50
C LEU A 258 -9.89 40.30 31.79
N THR A 259 -10.40 40.66 32.97
CA THR A 259 -10.69 42.06 33.34
C THR A 259 -9.46 42.97 33.39
N ASP A 260 -8.28 42.38 33.65
CA ASP A 260 -7.02 43.11 33.78
C ASP A 260 -6.29 43.31 32.44
N TRP A 261 -6.87 42.83 31.34
CA TRP A 261 -6.29 42.94 30.01
C TRP A 261 -6.76 44.19 29.27
N SER A 262 -5.83 44.96 28.72
CA SER A 262 -6.17 46.03 27.77
C SER A 262 -6.70 45.45 26.45
N ASN A 263 -7.51 46.21 25.71
CA ASN A 263 -7.97 45.82 24.37
C ASN A 263 -6.81 45.48 23.43
N LYS A 264 -5.71 46.24 23.49
CA LYS A 264 -4.50 45.98 22.70
C LYS A 264 -3.85 44.64 23.06
N LYS A 265 -3.78 44.30 24.36
CA LYS A 265 -3.23 43.03 24.86
C LYS A 265 -4.08 41.85 24.39
N TRP A 266 -5.40 41.96 24.50
CA TRP A 266 -6.36 40.98 23.98
C TRP A 266 -6.18 40.75 22.47
N ASP A 267 -6.24 41.80 21.66
CA ASP A 267 -6.19 41.67 20.20
C ASP A 267 -4.86 41.08 19.73
N THR A 268 -3.74 41.45 20.39
CA THR A 268 -2.41 40.95 20.04
C THR A 268 -2.29 39.45 20.38
N THR A 269 -2.75 39.05 21.56
CA THR A 269 -2.64 37.66 22.05
C THR A 269 -3.57 36.73 21.29
N LEU A 270 -4.81 37.16 21.03
CA LEU A 270 -5.76 36.37 20.23
C LEU A 270 -5.24 36.17 18.80
N LYS A 271 -4.74 37.24 18.16
CA LYS A 271 -4.11 37.14 16.82
C LYS A 271 -2.94 36.16 16.83
N ALA A 272 -2.08 36.21 17.84
CA ALA A 272 -0.94 35.30 17.96
C ALA A 272 -1.38 33.83 18.09
N LEU A 273 -2.36 33.51 18.95
CA LEU A 273 -2.89 32.16 19.12
C LEU A 273 -3.61 31.64 17.85
N THR A 274 -4.34 32.50 17.14
CA THR A 274 -4.95 32.12 15.85
C THR A 274 -3.91 31.91 14.75
N ALA A 275 -2.84 32.71 14.72
CA ALA A 275 -1.74 32.56 13.76
C ALA A 275 -0.91 31.29 14.03
N LYS A 276 -0.77 30.90 15.30
CA LYS A 276 -0.18 29.63 15.75
C LYS A 276 -1.10 28.42 15.50
N ASN A 277 -2.31 28.65 14.97
CA ASN A 277 -3.31 27.61 14.69
C ASN A 277 -3.77 26.85 15.95
N ILE A 278 -3.69 27.50 17.13
CA ILE A 278 -4.04 26.92 18.42
C ILE A 278 -5.51 27.18 18.75
N LEU A 279 -5.98 28.41 18.47
CA LEU A 279 -7.36 28.80 18.64
C LEU A 279 -8.00 29.13 17.30
N LYS A 280 -9.29 28.88 17.19
CA LYS A 280 -10.13 29.22 16.04
C LYS A 280 -11.24 30.16 16.48
N VAL A 281 -11.39 31.27 15.74
CA VAL A 281 -12.55 32.15 15.85
C VAL A 281 -13.56 31.77 14.77
N THR A 282 -14.79 31.45 15.15
CA THR A 282 -15.90 31.21 14.23
C THR A 282 -16.97 32.28 14.40
N LYS A 283 -17.61 32.66 13.29
CA LYS A 283 -18.75 33.58 13.30
C LYS A 283 -20.02 32.79 13.05
N SER A 284 -21.03 33.02 13.86
CA SER A 284 -22.40 32.53 13.66
C SER A 284 -23.39 33.69 13.84
N ASP A 285 -24.68 33.42 13.65
CA ASP A 285 -25.75 34.41 13.82
C ASP A 285 -25.83 34.91 15.28
N ASP A 286 -25.40 34.10 16.24
CA ASP A 286 -25.39 34.40 17.68
C ASP A 286 -24.11 35.12 18.14
N GLY A 287 -23.13 35.33 17.26
CA GLY A 287 -21.92 36.12 17.53
C GLY A 287 -20.60 35.44 17.14
N LEU A 288 -19.52 35.90 17.77
CA LEU A 288 -18.17 35.34 17.59
C LEU A 288 -17.86 34.33 18.68
N PHE A 289 -17.33 33.17 18.29
CA PHE A 289 -17.00 32.07 19.17
C PHE A 289 -15.51 31.72 19.09
N LEU A 290 -14.97 31.21 20.19
CA LEU A 290 -13.60 30.72 20.34
C LEU A 290 -13.62 29.22 20.66
N SER A 291 -12.76 28.46 19.98
CA SER A 291 -12.58 27.01 20.20
C SER A 291 -11.10 26.63 19.99
N HIS A 292 -10.67 25.51 20.59
CA HIS A 292 -9.40 24.87 20.26
C HIS A 292 -9.43 24.29 18.84
N LYS A 293 -8.26 24.21 18.21
CA LYS A 293 -8.11 23.60 16.90
C LYS A 293 -7.42 22.23 16.98
#